data_AF-A0A671XQY4-F1
#
_entry.id   AF-A0A671XQY4-F1
#
_cell.length_a   1.000
_cell.length_b   1.000
_cell.length_c   1.000
_cell.angle_alpha   90.00
_cell.angle_beta   90.00
_cell.angle_gamma   90.00
#
_symmetry.space_group_name_H-M   'P 1'
#
loop_
_entity.id
_entity.type
_entity.pdbx_description
1 polymer ?
#
loop_
_entity_poly.entity_id
_entity_poly.type
_entity_poly.pdbx_seq_one_letter_code
_entity_poly.pdbx_strand_id
1 'polypeptide(L)'
;MEFFRGYIFFFIAVIADTVWRSQSFNVGTAGAKIFSGPAAEEFGYTVQQTTNHEGKWLLVGAPWSGFSRNRKGDVYKCPVSGSKNSCDKLNLQDSLSIPDVKNVNVNMSLGLTLTRMPTATQPGLMMCGPLWGQQCGNQDFYPGICAKLNPLFQPQAAFSPAVQSKISVLRYFETSLLIFLLLAAWKLENKYKYIQKMFRGVTSLLFKRLLL
;
A
#
# COMPACT_ATOMS: atom_id res chain seq x y z
N MET A 1 22.53 55.19 17.40
CA MET A 1 21.91 54.05 16.70
C MET A 1 22.92 53.17 15.95
N GLU A 2 24.07 53.70 15.53
CA GLU A 2 25.14 52.93 14.86
C GLU A 2 25.85 51.91 15.77
N PHE A 3 26.02 52.22 17.07
CA PHE A 3 26.73 51.36 18.02
C PHE A 3 26.01 50.03 18.31
N PHE A 4 24.68 50.07 18.45
CA PHE A 4 23.84 48.88 18.64
C PHE A 4 23.84 47.97 17.40
N ARG A 5 23.88 48.57 16.21
CA ARG A 5 23.90 47.85 14.93
C ARG A 5 25.21 47.06 14.77
N GLY A 6 26.35 47.66 15.11
CA GLY A 6 27.65 46.96 15.08
C GLY A 6 27.72 45.76 16.01
N TYR A 7 27.18 45.89 17.24
CA TYR A 7 27.10 44.79 18.20
C TYR A 7 26.23 43.64 17.69
N ILE A 8 25.08 43.94 17.08
CA ILE A 8 24.20 42.93 16.49
C ILE A 8 24.90 42.19 15.35
N PHE A 9 25.60 42.90 14.45
CA PHE A 9 26.37 42.25 13.38
C PHE A 9 27.50 41.37 13.92
N PHE A 10 28.19 41.82 14.96
CA PHE A 10 29.25 41.05 15.61
C PHE A 10 28.70 39.78 16.28
N PHE A 11 27.57 39.88 16.99
CA PHE A 11 26.89 38.72 17.56
C PHE A 11 26.41 37.73 16.49
N ILE A 12 25.84 38.20 15.38
CA ILE A 12 25.41 37.33 14.26
C ILE A 12 26.62 36.63 13.62
N ALA A 13 27.74 37.34 13.42
CA ALA A 13 28.96 36.75 12.88
C ALA A 13 29.54 35.68 13.82
N VAL A 14 29.59 35.94 15.12
CA VAL A 14 30.07 34.98 16.13
C VAL A 14 29.15 33.76 16.23
N ILE A 15 27.82 33.95 16.17
CA ILE A 15 26.87 32.84 16.15
C ILE A 15 27.00 32.03 14.85
N ALA A 16 27.20 32.68 13.70
CA ALA A 16 27.38 31.98 12.43
C ALA A 16 28.68 31.16 12.38
N ASP A 17 29.76 31.63 13.02
CA ASP A 17 31.06 30.93 13.08
C ASP A 17 31.08 29.81 14.14
N THR A 18 30.29 29.94 15.21
CA THR A 18 30.17 28.96 16.30
C THR A 18 29.15 27.85 16.05
N VAL A 19 28.29 27.98 15.04
CA VAL A 19 27.55 26.84 14.47
C VAL A 19 28.53 26.03 13.61
N TRP A 20 29.55 25.50 14.27
CA TRP A 20 30.44 24.51 13.72
C TRP A 20 29.59 23.33 13.28
N ARG A 21 29.79 22.88 12.04
CA ARG A 21 29.12 21.70 11.52
C ARG A 21 29.39 20.55 12.47
N SER A 22 28.36 20.10 13.18
CA SER A 22 28.41 18.88 13.99
C SER A 22 28.84 17.75 13.05
N GLN A 23 30.11 17.35 13.16
CA GLN A 23 30.62 16.19 12.44
C GLN A 23 30.12 14.97 13.19
N SER A 24 29.55 14.02 12.47
CA SER A 24 29.18 12.72 13.02
C SER A 24 30.40 12.07 13.66
N PHE A 25 30.37 11.88 14.98
CA PHE A 25 31.53 11.37 15.72
C PHE A 25 31.74 9.86 15.55
N ASN A 26 30.71 9.12 15.15
CA ASN A 26 30.72 7.67 15.00
C ASN A 26 30.27 7.17 13.61
N VAL A 27 30.18 8.06 12.62
CA VAL A 27 29.95 7.67 11.22
C VAL A 27 31.20 8.03 10.42
N GLY A 28 31.95 6.99 10.04
CA GLY A 28 33.15 7.15 9.23
C GLY A 28 32.80 7.62 7.82
N THR A 29 33.33 8.77 7.42
CA THR A 29 33.20 9.30 6.06
C THR A 29 34.30 8.79 5.13
N ALA A 30 35.49 8.51 5.68
CA ALA A 30 36.59 7.89 4.95
C ALA A 30 36.26 6.43 4.62
N GLY A 31 36.38 6.05 3.34
CA GLY A 31 36.08 4.69 2.88
C GLY A 31 34.59 4.39 2.70
N ALA A 32 33.72 5.41 2.64
CA ALA A 32 32.31 5.23 2.37
C ALA A 32 32.09 4.50 1.03
N LYS A 33 31.20 3.49 1.05
CA LYS A 33 30.80 2.77 -0.15
C LYS A 33 29.70 3.55 -0.88
N ILE A 34 29.96 3.94 -2.12
CA ILE A 34 29.05 4.75 -2.93
C ILE A 34 28.36 3.85 -3.96
N PHE A 35 27.03 3.88 -3.96
CA PHE A 35 26.20 3.28 -5.01
C PHE A 35 25.62 4.38 -5.89
N SER A 36 25.91 4.31 -7.18
CA SER A 36 25.42 5.26 -8.17
C SER A 36 24.43 4.59 -9.12
N GLY A 37 23.42 5.33 -9.54
CA GLY A 37 22.42 4.88 -10.51
C GLY A 37 21.92 6.03 -11.39
N PRO A 38 20.92 5.77 -12.26
CA PRO A 38 20.45 6.77 -13.21
C PRO A 38 19.75 7.94 -12.51
N ALA A 39 20.31 9.15 -12.64
CA ALA A 39 19.72 10.36 -12.06
C ALA A 39 18.35 10.69 -12.67
N ALA A 40 18.17 10.46 -13.97
CA ALA A 40 16.89 10.68 -14.66
C ALA A 40 15.75 9.77 -14.15
N GLU A 41 16.08 8.67 -13.49
CA GLU A 41 15.11 7.74 -12.88
C GLU A 41 14.83 8.06 -11.40
N GLU A 42 15.45 9.13 -10.86
CA GLU A 42 15.44 9.49 -9.44
C GLU A 42 15.96 8.35 -8.55
N PHE A 43 17.04 7.69 -9.01
CA PHE A 43 17.71 6.66 -8.23
C PHE A 43 18.18 7.24 -6.89
N GLY A 44 17.74 6.64 -5.79
CA GLY A 44 18.05 7.12 -4.45
C GLY A 44 16.88 7.79 -3.74
N TYR A 45 15.73 7.95 -4.40
CA TYR A 45 14.56 8.61 -3.83
C TYR A 45 14.09 7.98 -2.52
N THR A 46 14.07 6.64 -2.45
CA THR A 46 13.92 5.90 -1.20
C THR A 46 15.07 4.92 -1.02
N VAL A 47 15.47 4.68 0.23
CA VAL A 47 16.56 3.76 0.56
C VAL A 47 16.17 2.94 1.77
N GLN A 48 16.31 1.62 1.69
CA GLN A 48 16.03 0.71 2.79
C GLN A 48 17.10 -0.36 2.92
N GLN A 49 17.73 -0.44 4.10
CA GLN A 49 18.66 -1.53 4.42
C GLN A 49 17.91 -2.80 4.80
N THR A 50 18.42 -3.96 4.38
CA THR A 50 17.83 -5.26 4.69
C THR A 50 18.88 -6.37 4.66
N THR A 51 18.52 -7.54 5.18
CA THR A 51 19.38 -8.71 5.25
C THR A 51 18.58 -9.97 4.91
N ASN A 52 19.16 -10.85 4.10
CA ASN A 52 18.62 -12.16 3.78
C ASN A 52 19.73 -13.22 3.90
N HIS A 53 19.45 -14.46 3.50
CA HIS A 53 20.43 -15.55 3.53
C HIS A 53 21.64 -15.32 2.60
N GLU A 54 21.51 -14.47 1.57
CA GLU A 54 22.58 -14.14 0.63
C GLU A 54 23.49 -13.01 1.13
N GLY A 55 23.04 -12.22 2.11
CA GLY A 55 23.86 -11.18 2.75
C GLY A 55 23.10 -9.91 3.11
N LYS A 56 23.86 -8.80 3.18
CA LYS A 56 23.36 -7.47 3.50
C LYS A 56 23.13 -6.68 2.21
N TRP A 57 21.95 -6.07 2.11
CA TRP A 57 21.50 -5.39 0.91
C TRP A 57 20.99 -3.99 1.21
N LEU A 58 21.19 -3.10 0.24
CA LEU A 58 20.53 -1.81 0.18
C LEU A 58 19.50 -1.88 -0.96
N LEU A 59 18.23 -1.69 -0.63
CA LEU A 59 17.21 -1.49 -1.63
C LEU A 59 17.05 0.00 -1.90
N VAL A 60 16.98 0.37 -3.17
CA VAL A 60 16.95 1.76 -3.61
C VAL A 60 15.79 1.96 -4.59
N GLY A 61 14.86 2.85 -4.26
CA GLY A 61 13.77 3.23 -5.15
C GLY A 61 14.23 4.17 -6.26
N ALA A 62 13.64 3.98 -7.44
CA ALA A 62 13.82 4.81 -8.62
C ALA A 62 12.44 5.06 -9.26
N PRO A 63 11.65 6.02 -8.76
CA PRO A 63 10.25 6.18 -9.10
C PRO A 63 10.00 6.65 -10.55
N TRP A 64 11.04 7.14 -11.24
CA TRP A 64 10.98 7.50 -12.66
C TRP A 64 11.65 6.48 -13.57
N SER A 65 11.96 5.30 -13.04
CA SER A 65 12.36 4.16 -13.85
C SER A 65 11.30 3.80 -14.91
N GLY A 66 11.79 3.48 -16.12
CA GLY A 66 10.97 3.19 -17.29
C GLY A 66 10.97 4.35 -18.29
N PHE A 67 11.23 4.04 -19.56
CA PHE A 67 11.34 5.03 -20.64
C PHE A 67 10.07 5.87 -20.76
N SER A 68 10.17 7.10 -21.29
CA SER A 68 9.20 8.21 -21.18
C SER A 68 7.71 7.89 -21.34
N ARG A 69 7.32 6.85 -22.08
CA ARG A 69 5.91 6.44 -22.27
C ARG A 69 5.42 5.35 -21.30
N ASN A 70 6.31 4.70 -20.57
CA ASN A 70 6.03 3.60 -19.65
C ASN A 70 6.82 3.75 -18.33
N ARG A 71 6.80 4.96 -17.77
CA ARG A 71 7.46 5.31 -16.52
C ARG A 71 6.70 4.69 -15.33
N LYS A 72 6.97 3.43 -15.01
CA LYS A 72 6.27 2.73 -13.92
C LYS A 72 6.98 2.87 -12.57
N GLY A 73 8.26 3.25 -12.57
CA GLY A 73 9.12 3.16 -11.39
C GLY A 73 9.60 1.74 -11.15
N ASP A 74 10.68 1.58 -10.37
CA ASP A 74 11.24 0.28 -10.00
C ASP A 74 12.11 0.40 -8.73
N VAL A 75 12.59 -0.73 -8.24
CA VAL A 75 13.51 -0.85 -7.11
C VAL A 75 14.79 -1.56 -7.56
N TYR A 76 15.92 -1.09 -7.06
CA TYR A 76 17.24 -1.67 -7.27
C TYR A 76 17.72 -2.36 -6.00
N LYS A 77 18.52 -3.43 -6.14
CA LYS A 77 19.25 -4.05 -5.03
C LYS A 77 20.75 -3.80 -5.18
N CYS A 78 21.39 -3.38 -4.10
CA CYS A 78 22.82 -3.12 -4.07
C CYS A 78 23.48 -3.98 -2.97
N PRO A 79 24.51 -4.78 -3.31
CA PRO A 79 25.19 -5.61 -2.32
C PRO A 79 26.06 -4.74 -1.40
N VAL A 80 25.77 -4.75 -0.10
CA VAL A 80 26.55 -3.97 0.88
C VAL A 80 27.94 -4.59 1.06
N SER A 81 28.00 -5.92 1.14
CA SER A 81 29.26 -6.67 1.25
C SER A 81 29.99 -6.77 -0.09
N GLY A 82 31.33 -6.89 -0.04
CA GLY A 82 32.18 -7.06 -1.22
C GLY A 82 32.54 -5.76 -1.94
N SER A 83 33.30 -5.87 -3.02
CA SER A 83 33.83 -4.74 -3.80
C SER A 83 32.88 -4.21 -4.88
N LYS A 84 31.79 -4.93 -5.19
CA LYS A 84 30.80 -4.51 -6.19
C LYS A 84 30.03 -3.28 -5.69
N ASN A 85 30.12 -2.18 -6.43
CA ASN A 85 29.38 -0.91 -6.21
C ASN A 85 28.21 -0.72 -7.19
N SER A 86 27.95 -1.69 -8.06
CA SER A 86 26.80 -1.64 -8.97
C SER A 86 25.56 -2.26 -8.33
N CYS A 87 24.41 -1.69 -8.67
CA CYS A 87 23.11 -2.16 -8.23
C CYS A 87 22.37 -2.83 -9.38
N ASP A 88 21.67 -3.91 -9.05
CA ASP A 88 20.89 -4.67 -10.02
C ASP A 88 19.43 -4.22 -9.95
N LYS A 89 18.83 -3.91 -11.11
CA LYS A 89 17.42 -3.53 -11.24
C LYS A 89 16.53 -4.77 -11.04
N LEU A 90 15.50 -4.66 -10.20
CA LEU A 90 14.66 -5.81 -9.85
C LEU A 90 13.53 -6.08 -10.86
N ASN A 91 13.18 -5.11 -11.71
CA ASN A 91 12.14 -5.24 -12.76
C ASN A 91 10.78 -5.71 -12.20
N LEU A 92 10.33 -5.08 -11.12
CA LEU A 92 9.15 -5.51 -10.38
C LEU A 92 7.84 -5.01 -10.96
N GLN A 93 7.90 -3.98 -11.81
CA GLN A 93 6.76 -3.22 -12.31
C GLN A 93 5.69 -4.03 -13.05
N ASP A 94 6.08 -5.10 -13.75
CA ASP A 94 5.15 -5.90 -14.54
C ASP A 94 4.54 -7.06 -13.73
N SER A 95 5.09 -7.35 -12.55
CA SER A 95 4.56 -8.36 -11.62
C SER A 95 3.44 -7.81 -10.73
N LEU A 96 3.16 -6.51 -10.78
CA LEU A 96 2.17 -5.85 -9.93
C LEU A 96 0.86 -5.62 -10.70
N SER A 97 -0.17 -6.36 -10.31
CA SER A 97 -1.53 -6.13 -10.79
C SER A 97 -2.55 -6.53 -9.73
N ILE A 98 -3.69 -5.85 -9.73
CA ILE A 98 -4.86 -6.23 -8.93
C ILE A 98 -5.84 -6.96 -9.85
N PRO A 99 -6.33 -8.16 -9.49
CA PRO A 99 -7.32 -8.88 -10.27
C PRO A 99 -8.67 -8.15 -10.29
N ASP A 100 -9.52 -8.49 -11.26
CA ASP A 100 -10.91 -8.01 -11.40
C ASP A 100 -11.09 -6.48 -11.58
N VAL A 101 -10.00 -5.76 -11.82
CA VAL A 101 -10.01 -4.31 -12.05
C VAL A 101 -9.17 -3.93 -13.27
N LYS A 102 -9.50 -2.80 -13.89
CA LYS A 102 -8.69 -2.26 -14.99
C LYS A 102 -7.54 -1.44 -14.41
N ASN A 103 -6.35 -2.00 -14.49
CA ASN A 103 -5.12 -1.43 -13.92
C ASN A 103 -4.62 -0.27 -14.80
N VAL A 104 -4.39 0.89 -14.21
CA VAL A 104 -3.73 2.05 -14.82
C VAL A 104 -2.36 2.18 -14.16
N ASN A 105 -1.34 1.58 -14.79
CA ASN A 105 0.00 1.46 -14.20
C ASN A 105 1.04 2.40 -14.83
N VAL A 106 0.69 3.11 -15.90
CA VAL A 106 1.55 4.16 -16.47
C VAL A 106 1.71 5.26 -15.43
N ASN A 107 2.94 5.70 -15.16
CA ASN A 107 3.25 6.72 -14.15
C ASN A 107 2.93 6.33 -12.71
N MET A 108 2.85 5.03 -12.38
CA MET A 108 2.55 4.61 -11.00
C MET A 108 3.63 4.94 -9.96
N SER A 109 4.84 5.22 -10.42
CA SER A 109 6.00 5.61 -9.61
C SER A 109 6.30 4.65 -8.46
N LEU A 110 6.39 3.36 -8.80
CA LEU A 110 6.84 2.30 -7.91
C LEU A 110 8.22 2.63 -7.33
N GLY A 111 8.40 2.43 -6.03
CA GLY A 111 9.63 2.78 -5.33
C GLY A 111 9.61 4.19 -4.72
N LEU A 112 8.53 4.97 -4.88
CA LEU A 112 8.29 6.19 -4.10
C LEU A 112 8.13 5.90 -2.61
N THR A 113 7.67 4.70 -2.24
CA THR A 113 7.57 4.26 -0.86
C THR A 113 8.20 2.89 -0.73
N LEU A 114 9.13 2.79 0.21
CA LEU A 114 9.82 1.56 0.57
C LEU A 114 9.93 1.54 2.09
N THR A 115 9.36 0.52 2.73
CA THR A 115 9.28 0.47 4.20
C THR A 115 9.49 -0.94 4.74
N ARG A 116 9.95 -1.02 5.99
CA ARG A 116 10.02 -2.28 6.74
C ARG A 116 8.66 -2.55 7.39
N MET A 117 8.17 -3.77 7.22
CA MET A 117 7.04 -4.29 7.99
C MET A 117 7.55 -4.94 9.28
N PRO A 118 7.11 -4.45 10.46
CA PRO A 118 7.39 -5.10 11.73
C PRO A 118 6.44 -6.31 11.86
N THR A 119 6.90 -7.49 11.44
CA THR A 119 6.17 -8.75 11.68
C THR A 119 6.91 -9.61 12.69
N ALA A 120 6.16 -10.23 13.62
CA ALA A 120 6.68 -10.96 14.78
C ALA A 120 7.58 -12.16 14.41
N THR A 121 7.43 -12.71 13.20
CA THR A 121 8.13 -13.92 12.76
C THR A 121 9.33 -13.65 11.84
N GLN A 122 9.27 -12.64 10.96
CA GLN A 122 10.38 -12.25 10.08
C GLN A 122 10.25 -10.77 9.71
N PRO A 123 11.33 -9.97 9.66
CA PRO A 123 11.27 -8.59 9.16
C PRO A 123 10.89 -8.61 7.67
N GLY A 124 9.71 -8.09 7.35
CA GLY A 124 9.22 -7.98 5.97
C GLY A 124 9.59 -6.64 5.35
N LEU A 125 9.56 -6.56 4.02
CA LEU A 125 9.69 -5.31 3.29
C LEU A 125 8.41 -5.07 2.47
N MET A 126 8.04 -3.82 2.30
CA MET A 126 6.94 -3.39 1.46
C MET A 126 7.43 -2.30 0.52
N MET A 127 6.98 -2.36 -0.73
CA MET A 127 7.13 -1.28 -1.69
C MET A 127 5.76 -0.85 -2.19
N CYS A 128 5.62 0.43 -2.54
CA CYS A 128 4.41 0.96 -3.14
C CYS A 128 4.68 1.91 -4.31
N GLY A 129 3.71 1.98 -5.21
CA GLY A 129 3.55 2.98 -6.26
C GLY A 129 2.27 3.78 -6.01
N PRO A 130 2.33 4.95 -5.35
CA PRO A 130 1.15 5.69 -4.92
C PRO A 130 0.34 6.26 -6.08
N LEU A 131 0.94 6.41 -7.26
CA LEU A 131 0.26 6.91 -8.46
C LEU A 131 -0.30 5.79 -9.34
N TRP A 132 -0.31 4.55 -8.86
CA TRP A 132 -1.09 3.50 -9.53
C TRP A 132 -2.57 3.85 -9.48
N GLY A 133 -3.23 3.69 -10.62
CA GLY A 133 -4.64 3.95 -10.78
C GLY A 133 -5.44 2.71 -11.13
N GLN A 134 -6.74 2.85 -10.93
CA GLN A 134 -7.77 1.93 -11.33
C GLN A 134 -8.76 2.70 -12.21
N GLN A 135 -9.10 2.13 -13.37
CA GLN A 135 -10.16 2.69 -14.20
C GLN A 135 -11.53 2.09 -13.83
N CYS A 136 -12.46 2.98 -13.44
CA CYS A 136 -13.84 2.68 -13.10
C CYS A 136 -14.77 3.40 -14.09
N GLY A 137 -15.33 2.64 -15.04
CA GLY A 137 -16.08 3.23 -16.16
C GLY A 137 -15.15 4.09 -17.02
N ASN A 138 -15.40 5.40 -17.05
CA ASN A 138 -14.61 6.39 -17.80
C ASN A 138 -13.72 7.27 -16.90
N GLN A 139 -13.63 6.95 -15.60
CA GLN A 139 -12.85 7.73 -14.63
C GLN A 139 -11.68 6.90 -14.10
N ASP A 140 -10.55 7.56 -13.89
CA ASP A 140 -9.36 6.97 -13.30
C ASP A 140 -9.25 7.40 -11.83
N PHE A 141 -9.22 6.43 -10.92
CA PHE A 141 -9.05 6.61 -9.49
C PHE A 141 -7.65 6.17 -9.09
N TYR A 142 -6.97 6.92 -8.21
CA TYR A 142 -5.57 6.65 -7.84
C TYR A 142 -5.42 6.25 -6.36
N PRO A 143 -5.82 5.03 -5.98
CA PRO A 143 -5.66 4.55 -4.60
C PRO A 143 -4.23 4.05 -4.30
N GLY A 144 -3.36 3.98 -5.31
CA GLY A 144 -2.02 3.41 -5.21
C GLY A 144 -2.01 1.88 -5.13
N ILE A 145 -0.82 1.30 -5.30
CA ILE A 145 -0.60 -0.16 -5.21
C ILE A 145 0.61 -0.45 -4.33
N CYS A 146 0.53 -1.50 -3.53
CA CYS A 146 1.59 -1.96 -2.66
C CYS A 146 1.80 -3.47 -2.82
N ALA A 147 3.03 -3.92 -2.59
CA ALA A 147 3.35 -5.34 -2.51
C ALA A 147 4.39 -5.61 -1.43
N LYS A 148 4.21 -6.74 -0.73
CA LYS A 148 5.22 -7.28 0.16
C LYS A 148 6.33 -7.94 -0.66
N LEU A 149 7.58 -7.73 -0.26
CA LEU A 149 8.72 -8.44 -0.84
C LEU A 149 9.06 -9.65 0.02
N ASN A 150 9.35 -10.78 -0.64
CA ASN A 150 9.93 -11.94 0.02
C ASN A 150 11.45 -11.73 0.25
N PRO A 151 12.15 -12.65 0.97
CA PRO A 151 13.59 -12.53 1.21
C PRO A 151 14.46 -12.54 -0.06
N LEU A 152 13.94 -13.01 -1.20
CA LEU A 152 14.61 -13.00 -2.51
C LEU A 152 14.27 -11.75 -3.34
N PHE A 153 13.61 -10.75 -2.73
CA PHE A 153 13.15 -9.52 -3.37
C PHE A 153 12.13 -9.72 -4.49
N GLN A 154 11.36 -10.80 -4.44
CA GLN A 154 10.23 -11.02 -5.34
C GLN A 154 8.95 -10.47 -4.70
N PRO A 155 8.05 -9.85 -5.51
CA PRO A 155 6.81 -9.32 -5.01
C PRO A 155 5.82 -10.45 -4.74
N GLN A 156 5.16 -10.38 -3.59
CA GLN A 156 3.96 -11.17 -3.28
C GLN A 156 2.74 -10.51 -3.93
N ALA A 157 1.56 -11.11 -3.72
CA ALA A 157 0.29 -10.58 -4.21
C ALA A 157 0.15 -9.09 -3.88
N ALA A 158 -0.05 -8.29 -4.91
CA ALA A 158 -0.23 -6.86 -4.77
C ALA A 158 -1.61 -6.56 -4.17
N PHE A 159 -1.69 -5.47 -3.42
CA PHE A 159 -2.93 -4.97 -2.85
C PHE A 159 -2.99 -3.46 -2.99
N SER A 160 -4.21 -2.92 -2.99
CA SER A 160 -4.44 -1.47 -2.99
C SER A 160 -5.31 -1.12 -1.77
N PRO A 161 -4.92 -0.12 -0.94
CA PRO A 161 -5.64 0.21 0.28
C PRO A 161 -7.12 0.60 0.07
N ALA A 162 -7.43 1.18 -1.09
CA ALA A 162 -8.75 1.73 -1.38
C ALA A 162 -9.22 1.36 -2.79
N VAL A 163 -9.08 0.08 -3.17
CA VAL A 163 -9.58 -0.41 -4.46
C VAL A 163 -11.11 -0.29 -4.51
N GLN A 164 -11.64 0.24 -5.61
CA GLN A 164 -13.07 0.29 -5.82
C GLN A 164 -13.53 -0.98 -6.51
N SER A 165 -14.30 -1.81 -5.82
CA SER A 165 -15.00 -2.90 -6.49
C SER A 165 -16.01 -2.30 -7.46
N LYS A 166 -16.12 -2.84 -8.68
CA LYS A 166 -17.30 -2.57 -9.50
C LYS A 166 -18.51 -3.02 -8.68
N ILE A 167 -19.29 -2.07 -8.18
CA ILE A 167 -20.64 -2.34 -7.74
C ILE A 167 -21.37 -2.71 -9.03
N SER A 168 -21.43 -4.00 -9.34
CA SER A 168 -22.35 -4.48 -10.35
C SER A 168 -23.74 -4.16 -9.80
N VAL A 169 -24.37 -3.11 -10.33
CA VAL A 169 -25.76 -2.73 -10.04
C VAL A 169 -26.68 -3.96 -10.16
N LEU A 170 -26.33 -4.93 -11.02
CA LEU A 170 -26.96 -6.24 -11.13
C LEU A 170 -26.88 -7.09 -9.85
N ARG A 171 -25.74 -7.17 -9.15
CA ARG A 171 -25.66 -7.87 -7.85
C ARG A 171 -26.39 -7.11 -6.77
N TYR A 172 -26.43 -5.77 -6.82
CA TYR A 172 -27.18 -4.98 -5.85
C TYR A 172 -28.68 -5.19 -6.02
N PHE A 173 -29.19 -5.28 -7.25
CA PHE A 173 -30.59 -5.63 -7.49
C PHE A 173 -30.93 -7.06 -7.05
N GLU A 174 -30.11 -8.06 -7.41
CA GLU A 174 -30.38 -9.45 -7.00
C GLU A 174 -30.24 -9.67 -5.48
N THR A 175 -29.14 -9.21 -4.87
CA THR A 175 -28.94 -9.41 -3.42
C THR A 175 -29.85 -8.52 -2.59
N SER A 176 -30.15 -7.29 -3.00
CA SER A 176 -31.13 -6.46 -2.26
C SER A 176 -32.52 -7.06 -2.38
N LEU A 177 -32.97 -7.49 -3.56
CA LEU A 177 -34.30 -8.09 -3.71
C LEU A 177 -34.42 -9.40 -2.92
N LEU A 178 -33.40 -10.27 -2.94
CA LEU A 178 -33.37 -11.47 -2.10
C LEU A 178 -33.37 -11.15 -0.61
N ILE A 179 -32.60 -10.16 -0.15
CA ILE A 179 -32.58 -9.75 1.26
C ILE A 179 -33.93 -9.14 1.65
N PHE A 180 -34.52 -8.29 0.80
CA PHE A 180 -35.86 -7.73 1.02
C PHE A 180 -36.93 -8.82 1.03
N LEU A 181 -36.87 -9.81 0.12
CA LEU A 181 -37.78 -10.95 0.07
C LEU A 181 -37.60 -11.87 1.27
N LEU A 182 -36.36 -12.13 1.72
CA LEU A 182 -36.07 -12.93 2.92
C LEU A 182 -36.52 -12.22 4.19
N LEU A 183 -36.29 -10.91 4.31
CA LEU A 183 -36.79 -10.10 5.42
C LEU A 183 -38.32 -10.02 5.40
N ALA A 184 -38.94 -9.89 4.22
CA ALA A 184 -40.39 -9.91 4.07
C ALA A 184 -40.97 -11.29 4.41
N ALA A 185 -40.35 -12.38 3.96
CA ALA A 185 -40.75 -13.75 4.27
C ALA A 185 -40.59 -14.05 5.76
N TRP A 186 -39.48 -13.66 6.39
CA TRP A 186 -39.27 -13.79 7.83
C TRP A 186 -40.27 -12.95 8.62
N LYS A 187 -40.59 -11.74 8.15
CA LYS A 187 -41.60 -10.88 8.79
C LYS A 187 -43.01 -11.43 8.62
N LEU A 188 -43.34 -12.03 7.47
CA LEU A 188 -44.60 -12.75 7.24
C LEU A 188 -44.67 -13.99 8.15
N GLU A 189 -43.63 -14.80 8.22
CA GLU A 189 -43.57 -16.00 9.04
C GLU A 189 -43.72 -15.67 10.53
N ASN A 190 -43.07 -14.61 11.02
CA ASN A 190 -43.24 -14.15 12.40
C ASN A 190 -44.59 -13.47 12.67
N LYS A 191 -45.18 -12.75 11.70
CA LYS A 191 -46.49 -12.10 11.85
C LYS A 191 -47.65 -13.11 11.81
N TYR A 192 -47.54 -14.15 10.98
CA TYR A 192 -48.54 -15.22 10.87
C TYR A 192 -48.28 -16.40 11.83
N LYS A 193 -47.16 -16.43 12.57
CA LYS A 193 -46.90 -17.42 13.63
C LYS A 193 -48.01 -17.47 14.68
N TYR A 194 -48.62 -16.32 15.00
CA TYR A 194 -49.74 -16.22 15.93
C TYR A 194 -51.04 -16.78 15.34
N ILE A 195 -51.26 -16.60 14.02
CA ILE A 195 -52.43 -17.09 13.29
C ILE A 195 -52.33 -18.59 13.00
N GLN A 196 -51.14 -19.11 12.67
CA GLN A 196 -50.91 -20.56 12.53
C GLN A 196 -51.09 -21.31 13.86
N LYS A 197 -50.70 -20.71 14.99
CA LYS A 197 -50.94 -21.29 16.32
C LYS A 197 -52.44 -21.30 16.67
N MET A 198 -53.18 -20.27 16.24
CA MET A 198 -54.64 -20.18 16.39
C MET A 198 -55.37 -21.21 15.50
N PHE A 199 -54.96 -21.40 14.24
CA PHE A 199 -55.53 -22.41 13.34
C PHE A 199 -55.25 -23.87 13.78
N ARG A 200 -54.07 -24.17 14.35
CA ARG A 200 -53.80 -25.49 14.98
C ARG A 200 -54.60 -25.72 16.26
N GLY A 201 -54.90 -24.65 17.01
CA GLY A 201 -55.79 -24.71 18.18
C GLY A 201 -57.25 -24.97 17.80
N VAL A 202 -57.74 -24.31 16.75
CA VAL A 202 -59.13 -24.44 16.28
C VAL A 202 -59.39 -25.79 15.60
N THR A 203 -58.42 -26.35 14.85
CA THR A 203 -58.51 -27.71 14.30
C THR A 203 -58.47 -28.79 15.38
N SER A 204 -57.69 -28.61 16.45
CA SER A 204 -57.69 -29.50 17.63
C SER A 204 -59.00 -29.45 18.43
N LEU A 205 -59.62 -28.27 18.58
CA LEU A 205 -60.92 -28.12 19.25
C LEU A 205 -62.11 -28.63 18.41
N LEU A 206 -62.06 -28.49 17.08
CA LEU A 206 -63.08 -29.06 16.19
C LEU A 206 -63.01 -30.59 16.13
N PHE A 207 -61.81 -31.18 16.18
CA PHE A 207 -61.66 -32.64 16.19
C PHE A 207 -62.06 -33.28 17.53
N LYS A 208 -61.92 -32.58 18.66
CA LYS A 208 -62.40 -33.06 19.98
C LYS A 208 -63.91 -32.95 20.19
N ARG A 209 -64.62 -32.16 19.38
CA ARG A 209 -66.08 -31.98 19.47
C ARG A 209 -66.87 -32.86 18.50
N LEU A 210 -66.19 -33.60 17.61
CA LEU A 210 -66.78 -34.57 16.68
C LEU A 210 -66.65 -36.03 17.16
N LEU A 211 -66.03 -36.26 18.32
CA LEU A 211 -65.74 -37.58 18.91
C LEU A 211 -66.37 -37.80 20.30
N LEU A 212 -67.41 -37.02 20.62
CA LEU A 212 -68.34 -37.24 21.73
C LEU A 212 -69.77 -37.18 21.19
#